data_AF-A0A2E3QY55-F1
#
_entry.id   AF-A0A2E3QY55-F1
#
_cell.length_a   1.000
_cell.length_b   1.000
_cell.length_c   1.000
_cell.angle_alpha   90.00
_cell.angle_beta   90.00
_cell.angle_gamma   90.00
#
_symmetry.space_group_name_H-M   'P 1'
#
loop_
_entity.id
_entity.type
_entity.pdbx_description
1 polymer ?
#
loop_
_entity_poly.entity_id
_entity_poly.type
_entity_poly.pdbx_seq_one_letter_code
_entity_poly.pdbx_strand_id
1 'polypeptide(L)'
;MRTSLLSCLLLAVSALATAGCESTKPPIPIAGGDARNAPSYGYTPLDPLPVRIAPIPEAMRSERNRLILESLPDETIRIATGRVSGSGNVTFGPAQIGVEGSSYVVIIDYVKYNTSSFAVTIGQDSVATLLAPGSATNPDAVIPVYMGVGLRLTATIRVREGTVDLGNLFAIGAAAQANQVSGTLVVQTLGITGEGISGLIPVPGRIDDSTIQNAIVALGSIKAKLYEDDTQLSPRIVALYNTIGGGEGTINGFISNLVTTPPFHLLPGLPMQTNQ
;
A
#
# COMPACT_ATOMS: atom_id res chain seq x y z
N MET A 1 72.39 24.42 33.48
CA MET A 1 71.38 23.34 33.44
C MET A 1 70.29 23.63 34.47
N ARG A 2 69.23 24.38 34.11
CA ARG A 2 68.06 24.61 34.97
C ARG A 2 66.92 25.31 34.22
N THR A 3 66.32 24.66 33.22
CA THR A 3 65.07 25.12 32.58
C THR A 3 64.43 23.96 31.81
N SER A 4 63.85 22.98 32.50
CA SER A 4 63.07 21.91 31.84
C SER A 4 61.93 21.36 32.71
N LEU A 5 61.49 22.11 33.72
CA LEU A 5 60.47 21.65 34.67
C LEU A 5 59.25 22.58 34.79
N LEU A 6 59.21 23.69 34.05
CA LEU A 6 58.13 24.67 34.15
C LEU A 6 57.08 24.61 33.02
N SER A 7 57.33 23.87 31.93
CA SER A 7 56.40 23.78 30.80
C SER A 7 55.42 22.61 30.84
N CYS A 8 55.57 21.65 31.76
CA CYS A 8 54.59 20.56 31.92
C CYS A 8 53.45 20.88 32.89
N LEU A 9 53.56 21.92 33.72
CA LEU A 9 52.54 22.22 34.73
C LEU A 9 51.38 23.10 34.20
N LEU A 10 51.55 23.75 33.05
CA LEU A 10 50.50 24.59 32.44
C LEU A 10 49.58 23.88 31.44
N LEU A 11 49.84 22.60 31.12
CA LEU A 11 49.00 21.81 30.22
C LEU A 11 48.06 20.84 30.94
N ALA A 12 48.14 20.74 32.27
CA ALA A 12 47.34 19.82 33.07
C ALA A 12 46.10 20.45 33.75
N VAL A 13 45.89 21.77 33.63
CA VAL A 13 44.81 22.50 34.34
C VAL A 13 43.63 22.87 33.43
N SER A 14 43.73 22.66 32.12
CA SER A 14 42.66 22.97 31.15
C SER A 14 41.70 21.81 30.85
N ALA A 15 41.79 20.69 31.57
CA ALA A 15 40.99 19.48 31.32
C ALA A 15 39.77 19.27 32.25
N LEU A 16 39.42 20.24 33.12
CA LEU A 16 38.29 20.13 34.06
C LEU A 16 37.36 21.35 33.98
N ALA A 17 36.58 21.52 32.91
CA ALA A 17 35.47 22.50 32.90
C ALA A 17 34.38 22.29 31.84
N THR A 18 34.10 21.06 31.39
CA THR A 18 32.93 20.80 30.53
C THR A 18 32.10 19.62 31.03
N ALA A 19 31.58 19.73 32.25
CA ALA A 19 30.41 18.97 32.65
C ALA A 19 29.18 19.75 32.18
N GLY A 20 28.82 19.56 30.90
CA GLY A 20 27.54 20.00 30.39
C GLY A 20 26.44 19.19 31.06
N CYS A 21 25.50 19.86 31.72
CA CYS A 21 24.21 19.28 32.08
C CYS A 21 23.48 18.89 30.79
N GLU A 22 23.62 17.63 30.35
CA GLU A 22 22.61 17.07 29.49
C GLU A 22 21.33 16.92 30.30
N SER A 23 20.38 17.81 30.04
CA SER A 23 18.99 17.65 30.43
C SER A 23 18.48 16.36 29.80
N THR A 24 18.54 15.26 30.56
CA THR A 24 17.80 14.04 30.26
C THR A 24 16.33 14.37 30.40
N LYS A 25 15.74 14.90 29.31
CA LYS A 25 14.28 14.89 29.18
C LYS A 25 13.85 13.43 29.37
N PRO A 26 12.95 13.14 30.32
CA PRO A 26 12.43 11.78 30.45
C PRO A 26 11.88 11.36 29.08
N PRO A 27 12.15 10.12 28.62
CA PRO A 27 11.59 9.65 27.36
C PRO A 27 10.08 9.85 27.44
N ILE A 28 9.56 10.67 26.53
CA ILE A 28 8.12 10.90 26.39
C ILE A 28 7.50 9.51 26.22
N PRO A 29 6.47 9.14 27.01
CA PRO A 29 5.78 7.88 26.81
C PRO A 29 5.32 7.83 25.35
N ILE A 30 5.88 6.90 24.58
CA ILE A 30 5.60 6.75 23.16
C ILE A 30 4.18 6.19 23.07
N ALA A 31 3.21 7.06 22.84
CA ALA A 31 1.86 6.65 22.49
C ALA A 31 1.91 5.85 21.18
N GLY A 32 1.09 4.82 21.04
CA GLY A 32 1.05 3.89 19.90
C GLY A 32 0.68 4.49 18.52
N GLY A 33 0.79 5.82 18.37
CA GLY A 33 0.61 6.58 17.14
C GLY A 33 1.70 7.63 16.87
N ASP A 34 2.86 7.60 17.54
CA ASP A 34 3.98 8.49 17.15
C ASP A 34 4.48 8.14 15.75
N ALA A 35 4.35 9.08 14.84
CA ALA A 35 4.76 9.00 13.44
C ALA A 35 6.22 8.54 13.24
N ARG A 36 7.09 8.74 14.25
CA ARG A 36 8.51 8.39 14.21
C ARG A 36 8.81 6.89 14.37
N ASN A 37 7.86 6.08 14.83
CA ASN A 37 8.01 4.63 15.01
C ASN A 37 7.00 3.81 14.19
N ALA A 38 6.26 4.44 13.29
CA ALA A 38 5.30 3.77 12.45
C ALA A 38 5.98 2.85 11.43
N PRO A 39 5.82 1.51 11.53
CA PRO A 39 6.49 0.55 10.65
C PRO A 39 5.96 0.55 9.22
N SER A 40 4.83 1.23 8.95
CA SER A 40 4.21 1.25 7.63
C SER A 40 3.70 2.65 7.29
N TYR A 41 4.23 3.21 6.21
CA TYR A 41 3.65 4.36 5.51
C TYR A 41 3.51 3.98 4.04
N GLY A 42 2.50 4.53 3.39
CA GLY A 42 2.34 4.40 1.95
C GLY A 42 1.23 3.46 1.53
N TYR A 43 1.38 2.89 0.34
CA TYR A 43 0.35 2.10 -0.31
C TYR A 43 0.15 0.77 0.39
N THR A 44 -1.06 0.54 0.91
CA THR A 44 -1.46 -0.72 1.54
C THR A 44 -2.56 -1.36 0.69
N PRO A 45 -2.22 -2.45 -0.04
CA PRO A 45 -3.21 -3.25 -0.74
C PRO A 45 -4.25 -3.83 0.22
N LEU A 46 -5.50 -3.87 -0.21
CA LEU A 46 -6.61 -4.46 0.54
C LEU A 46 -7.23 -5.59 -0.27
N ASP A 47 -7.80 -6.58 0.41
CA ASP A 47 -8.72 -7.48 -0.25
C ASP A 47 -9.91 -6.67 -0.80
N PRO A 48 -10.32 -6.88 -2.07
CA PRO A 48 -11.23 -5.96 -2.73
C PRO A 48 -12.58 -5.85 -2.01
N LEU A 49 -12.88 -4.67 -1.47
CA LEU A 49 -14.15 -4.43 -0.77
C LEU A 49 -15.20 -3.87 -1.75
N PRO A 50 -16.49 -4.18 -1.57
CA PRO A 50 -17.55 -3.66 -2.44
C PRO A 50 -17.72 -2.14 -2.31
N VAL A 51 -17.96 -1.48 -3.44
CA VAL A 51 -18.38 -0.08 -3.52
C VAL A 51 -19.83 -0.04 -3.98
N ARG A 52 -20.66 0.85 -3.41
CA ARG A 52 -22.02 1.06 -3.91
C ARG A 52 -21.96 1.97 -5.13
N ILE A 53 -22.44 1.48 -6.26
CA ILE A 53 -22.55 2.27 -7.48
C ILE A 53 -23.97 2.84 -7.52
N ALA A 54 -24.10 4.15 -7.75
CA ALA A 54 -25.41 4.75 -7.93
C ALA A 54 -26.14 4.10 -9.13
N PRO A 55 -27.47 3.91 -9.05
CA PRO A 55 -28.23 3.36 -10.16
C PRO A 55 -28.02 4.18 -11.43
N ILE A 56 -27.63 3.51 -12.51
CA ILE A 56 -27.52 4.13 -13.83
C ILE A 56 -28.90 4.06 -14.49
N PRO A 57 -29.45 5.20 -14.96
CA PRO A 57 -30.72 5.22 -15.68
C PRO A 57 -30.75 4.20 -16.83
N GLU A 58 -31.93 3.59 -17.05
CA GLU A 58 -32.14 2.58 -18.10
C GLU A 58 -31.58 3.03 -19.46
N ALA A 59 -31.87 4.28 -19.82
CA ALA A 59 -31.46 4.90 -21.09
C ALA A 59 -29.93 4.99 -21.28
N MET A 60 -29.13 4.85 -20.21
CA MET A 60 -27.67 4.93 -20.24
C MET A 60 -27.00 3.59 -19.93
N ARG A 61 -27.74 2.47 -19.90
CA ARG A 61 -27.16 1.16 -19.58
C ARG A 61 -26.10 0.69 -20.58
N SER A 62 -26.24 1.04 -21.87
CA SER A 62 -25.21 0.75 -22.89
C SER A 62 -23.91 1.49 -22.59
N GLU A 63 -24.01 2.69 -22.02
CA GLU A 63 -22.86 3.54 -21.67
C GLU A 63 -22.28 3.25 -20.27
N ARG A 64 -22.77 2.21 -19.59
CA ARG A 64 -22.41 1.93 -18.19
C ARG A 64 -20.89 1.90 -17.98
N ASN A 65 -20.17 1.15 -18.81
CA ASN A 65 -18.72 1.00 -18.66
C ASN A 65 -18.02 2.34 -18.87
N ARG A 66 -18.41 3.11 -19.90
CA ARG A 66 -17.89 4.45 -20.15
C ARG A 66 -18.11 5.37 -18.93
N LEU A 67 -19.33 5.41 -18.40
CA LEU A 67 -19.66 6.24 -17.23
C LEU A 67 -18.87 5.84 -15.98
N ILE A 68 -18.64 4.53 -15.78
CA ILE A 68 -17.79 4.04 -14.70
C ILE A 68 -16.34 4.48 -14.93
N LEU A 69 -15.78 4.25 -16.12
CA LEU A 69 -14.39 4.60 -16.43
C LEU A 69 -14.13 6.11 -16.35
N GLU A 70 -15.10 6.94 -16.74
CA GLU A 70 -15.04 8.40 -16.57
C GLU A 70 -15.01 8.83 -15.10
N SER A 71 -15.66 8.08 -14.21
CA SER A 71 -15.61 8.32 -12.76
C SER A 71 -14.30 7.87 -12.10
N LEU A 72 -13.43 7.18 -12.84
CA LEU A 72 -12.12 6.67 -12.42
C LEU A 72 -11.00 7.35 -13.24
N PRO A 73 -10.78 8.66 -13.08
CA PRO A 73 -9.94 9.43 -13.99
C PRO A 73 -8.46 9.00 -13.96
N ASP A 74 -7.97 8.54 -12.82
CA ASP A 74 -6.56 8.24 -12.60
C ASP A 74 -6.22 6.80 -13.00
N GLU A 75 -4.99 6.58 -13.45
CA GLU A 75 -4.46 5.25 -13.78
C GLU A 75 -3.02 5.16 -13.30
N THR A 76 -2.64 4.03 -12.70
CA THR A 76 -1.30 3.86 -12.15
C THR A 76 -0.88 2.40 -12.07
N ILE A 77 0.43 2.18 -11.90
CA ILE A 77 1.01 0.93 -11.43
C ILE A 77 1.63 1.20 -10.07
N ARG A 78 1.25 0.44 -9.05
CA ARG A 78 1.78 0.55 -7.68
C ARG A 78 2.35 -0.77 -7.21
N ILE A 79 3.39 -0.68 -6.39
CA ILE A 79 4.07 -1.83 -5.81
C ILE A 79 4.07 -1.68 -4.30
N ALA A 80 3.70 -2.75 -3.61
CA ALA A 80 3.78 -2.87 -2.17
C ALA A 80 4.50 -4.17 -1.80
N THR A 81 5.49 -4.05 -0.93
CA THR A 81 6.26 -5.18 -0.42
C THR A 81 5.94 -5.38 1.05
N GLY A 82 5.37 -6.53 1.36
CA GLY A 82 5.06 -6.97 2.71
C GLY A 82 6.04 -8.04 3.15
N ARG A 83 6.62 -7.90 4.35
CA ARG A 83 7.41 -8.97 4.96
C ARG A 83 6.49 -9.88 5.79
N VAL A 84 6.66 -11.19 5.65
CA VAL A 84 5.94 -12.18 6.44
C VAL A 84 6.69 -12.39 7.77
N SER A 85 6.00 -12.21 8.89
CA SER A 85 6.52 -12.46 10.23
C SER A 85 6.54 -13.96 10.56
N GLY A 86 7.20 -14.34 11.66
CA GLY A 86 7.16 -15.72 12.17
C GLY A 86 5.75 -16.20 12.58
N SER A 87 4.80 -15.30 12.80
CA SER A 87 3.39 -15.61 13.08
C SER A 87 2.52 -15.74 11.83
N GLY A 88 3.09 -15.50 10.64
CA GLY A 88 2.35 -15.49 9.37
C GLY A 88 1.70 -14.14 9.01
N ASN A 89 1.86 -13.12 9.85
CA ASN A 89 1.32 -11.79 9.58
C ASN A 89 2.16 -11.08 8.51
N VAL A 90 1.53 -10.20 7.72
CA VAL A 90 2.19 -9.47 6.64
C VAL A 90 2.20 -7.98 6.97
N THR A 91 3.40 -7.40 7.07
CA THR A 91 3.57 -5.95 7.27
C THR A 91 4.12 -5.30 6.02
N PHE A 92 3.33 -4.45 5.38
CA PHE A 92 3.73 -3.65 4.21
C PHE A 92 4.55 -2.44 4.64
N GLY A 93 5.63 -2.16 3.91
CA GLY A 93 6.50 -1.03 4.22
C GLY A 93 7.32 -0.58 3.01
N PRO A 94 8.14 0.48 3.18
CA PRO A 94 8.91 1.07 2.09
C PRO A 94 10.09 0.19 1.63
N ALA A 95 10.43 -0.85 2.38
CA ALA A 95 11.57 -1.71 2.07
C ALA A 95 11.26 -2.61 0.86
N GLN A 96 11.96 -2.34 -0.25
CA GLN A 96 11.92 -3.14 -1.48
C GLN A 96 13.09 -4.13 -1.58
N ILE A 97 13.91 -4.26 -0.54
CA ILE A 97 15.05 -5.18 -0.51
C ILE A 97 14.67 -6.44 0.27
N GLY A 98 14.71 -7.57 -0.42
CA GLY A 98 14.63 -8.90 0.14
C GLY A 98 15.96 -9.34 0.73
N VAL A 99 15.94 -9.91 1.94
CA VAL A 99 17.13 -10.49 2.56
C VAL A 99 16.97 -12.00 2.73
N GLU A 100 18.09 -12.71 2.62
CA GLU A 100 18.18 -14.15 2.85
C GLU A 100 17.44 -14.59 4.12
N GLY A 101 16.88 -15.79 4.09
CA GLY A 101 16.15 -16.33 5.24
C GLY A 101 14.70 -15.84 5.36
N SER A 102 14.32 -14.77 4.63
CA SER A 102 13.03 -14.11 4.79
C SER A 102 12.01 -14.47 3.71
N SER A 103 10.73 -14.27 4.06
CA SER A 103 9.57 -14.44 3.18
C SER A 103 8.85 -13.10 3.00
N TYR A 104 8.35 -12.87 1.79
CA TYR A 104 7.72 -11.64 1.37
C TYR A 104 6.47 -11.91 0.54
N VAL A 105 5.55 -10.94 0.57
CA VAL A 105 4.43 -10.83 -0.35
C VAL A 105 4.63 -9.53 -1.12
N VAL A 106 4.87 -9.62 -2.42
CA VAL A 106 5.00 -8.46 -3.30
C VAL A 106 3.71 -8.35 -4.10
N ILE A 107 3.04 -7.22 -3.97
CA ILE A 107 1.80 -6.90 -4.68
C ILE A 107 2.09 -5.81 -5.69
N ILE A 108 1.69 -6.05 -6.94
CA ILE A 108 1.80 -5.10 -8.03
C ILE A 108 0.42 -4.89 -8.61
N ASP A 109 -0.11 -3.70 -8.41
CA ASP A 109 -1.44 -3.32 -8.85
C ASP A 109 -1.33 -2.42 -10.06
N TYR A 110 -1.94 -2.85 -11.16
CA TYR A 110 -2.36 -1.95 -12.22
C TYR A 110 -3.81 -1.57 -11.94
N VAL A 111 -4.09 -0.28 -11.76
CA VAL A 111 -5.42 0.17 -11.35
C VAL A 111 -5.81 1.46 -12.04
N LYS A 112 -7.03 1.50 -12.56
CA LYS A 112 -7.76 2.71 -12.90
C LYS A 112 -8.69 3.06 -11.75
N TYR A 113 -8.52 4.23 -11.14
CA TYR A 113 -9.13 4.54 -9.85
C TYR A 113 -9.58 5.99 -9.73
N ASN A 114 -10.33 6.23 -8.66
CA ASN A 114 -10.56 7.52 -8.05
C ASN A 114 -10.13 7.44 -6.58
N THR A 115 -9.76 8.57 -6.00
CA THR A 115 -9.36 8.66 -4.60
C THR A 115 -10.45 9.35 -3.80
N SER A 116 -10.88 8.72 -2.70
CA SER A 116 -11.73 9.36 -1.71
C SER A 116 -11.00 9.43 -0.38
N SER A 117 -11.02 10.60 0.24
CA SER A 117 -10.25 10.90 1.45
C SER A 117 -11.16 10.91 2.66
N PHE A 118 -10.79 10.17 3.70
CA PHE A 118 -11.59 10.02 4.91
C PHE A 118 -10.87 10.58 6.12
N ALA A 119 -11.56 11.48 6.82
CA ALA A 119 -11.18 11.96 8.13
C ALA A 119 -11.29 10.82 9.15
N VAL A 120 -10.26 10.65 9.98
CA VAL A 120 -10.24 9.65 11.06
C VAL A 120 -9.83 10.27 12.38
N THR A 121 -10.31 9.68 13.47
CA THR A 121 -9.76 9.87 14.82
C THR A 121 -9.04 8.62 15.28
N ILE A 122 -8.01 8.80 16.09
CA ILE A 122 -7.20 7.71 16.64
C ILE A 122 -7.52 7.62 18.13
N GLY A 123 -8.18 6.53 18.52
CA GLY A 123 -8.48 6.25 19.93
C GLY A 123 -7.21 5.94 20.74
N GLN A 124 -7.34 5.91 22.07
CA GLN A 124 -6.22 5.57 22.97
C GLN A 124 -5.63 4.18 22.69
N ASP A 125 -6.43 3.27 22.14
CA ASP A 125 -6.00 1.92 21.73
C ASP A 125 -5.29 1.89 20.36
N SER A 126 -4.95 3.06 19.81
CA SER A 126 -4.35 3.23 18.47
C SER A 126 -5.23 2.66 17.34
N VAL A 127 -6.54 2.58 17.56
CA VAL A 127 -7.53 2.19 16.54
C VAL A 127 -8.01 3.44 15.82
N ALA A 128 -7.89 3.44 14.49
CA ALA A 128 -8.40 4.52 13.66
C ALA A 128 -9.90 4.29 13.34
N THR A 129 -10.73 5.26 13.69
CA THR A 129 -12.18 5.26 13.45
C THR A 129 -12.57 6.36 12.47
N LEU A 130 -13.47 6.04 11.54
CA LEU A 130 -14.00 7.01 10.57
C LEU A 130 -14.78 8.11 11.28
N LEU A 131 -14.53 9.37 10.91
CA LEU A 131 -15.39 10.48 11.27
C LEU A 131 -16.54 10.61 10.28
N ALA A 132 -17.75 10.78 10.80
CA ALA A 132 -18.92 11.09 9.97
C ALA A 132 -18.73 12.45 9.29
N PRO A 133 -19.20 12.62 8.03
CA PRO A 133 -19.22 13.92 7.37
C PRO A 133 -19.95 14.96 8.22
N GLY A 134 -19.35 16.14 8.41
CA GLY A 134 -19.93 17.21 9.23
C GLY A 134 -19.77 17.03 10.74
N SER A 135 -18.98 16.06 11.20
CA SER A 135 -18.61 15.96 12.61
C SER A 135 -17.93 17.26 13.10
N ALA A 136 -18.29 17.72 14.29
CA ALA A 136 -17.64 18.85 14.95
C ALA A 136 -16.25 18.50 15.53
N THR A 137 -15.88 17.22 15.50
CA THR A 137 -14.57 16.73 15.95
C THR A 137 -13.51 16.97 14.90
N ASN A 138 -12.37 17.56 15.31
CA ASN A 138 -11.23 17.71 14.43
C ASN A 138 -10.61 16.35 14.11
N PRO A 139 -10.31 16.05 12.83
CA PRO A 139 -9.64 14.82 12.46
C PRO A 139 -8.21 14.79 12.99
N ASP A 140 -7.79 13.63 13.49
CA ASP A 140 -6.37 13.36 13.80
C ASP A 140 -5.57 13.13 12.51
N ALA A 141 -6.23 12.58 11.48
CA ALA A 141 -5.62 12.38 10.17
C ALA A 141 -6.65 12.21 9.04
N VAL A 142 -6.13 12.17 7.81
CA VAL A 142 -6.90 11.90 6.60
C VAL A 142 -6.27 10.71 5.87
N ILE A 143 -7.08 9.68 5.60
CA ILE A 143 -6.66 8.47 4.90
C ILE A 143 -7.25 8.46 3.48
N PRO A 144 -6.41 8.56 2.45
CA PRO A 144 -6.81 8.32 1.07
C PRO A 144 -7.16 6.86 0.84
N VAL A 145 -8.33 6.60 0.27
CA VAL A 145 -8.81 5.27 -0.12
C VAL A 145 -8.95 5.22 -1.64
N TYR A 146 -8.35 4.19 -2.23
CA TYR A 146 -8.34 3.97 -3.67
C TYR A 146 -9.50 3.07 -4.07
N MET A 147 -10.41 3.60 -4.90
CA MET A 147 -11.56 2.87 -5.44
C MET A 147 -11.42 2.75 -6.94
N GLY A 148 -11.48 1.54 -7.48
CA GLY A 148 -11.22 1.37 -8.91
C GLY A 148 -11.44 -0.04 -9.43
N VAL A 149 -11.00 -0.22 -10.68
CA VAL A 149 -10.92 -1.51 -11.36
C VAL A 149 -9.49 -1.72 -11.86
N GLY A 150 -9.06 -2.97 -11.98
CA GLY A 150 -7.69 -3.25 -12.36
C GLY A 150 -7.29 -4.70 -12.24
N LEU A 151 -5.98 -4.92 -12.13
CA LEU A 151 -5.36 -6.22 -11.94
C LEU A 151 -4.35 -6.15 -10.80
N ARG A 152 -4.30 -7.23 -10.03
CA ARG A 152 -3.32 -7.45 -8.97
C ARG A 152 -2.47 -8.65 -9.32
N LEU A 153 -1.16 -8.44 -9.32
CA LEU A 153 -0.18 -9.50 -9.35
C LEU A 153 0.34 -9.69 -7.93
N THR A 154 0.28 -10.91 -7.42
CA THR A 154 0.77 -11.25 -6.08
C THR A 154 1.85 -12.30 -6.19
N ALA A 155 3.07 -11.92 -5.81
CA ALA A 155 4.20 -12.81 -5.72
C ALA A 155 4.48 -13.16 -4.25
N THR A 156 4.33 -14.42 -3.89
CA THR A 156 4.76 -14.93 -2.57
C THR A 156 6.17 -15.46 -2.71
N ILE A 157 7.15 -14.80 -2.08
CA ILE A 157 8.58 -14.98 -2.33
C ILE A 157 9.29 -15.45 -1.06
N ARG A 158 10.20 -16.39 -1.21
CA ARG A 158 11.20 -16.80 -0.21
C ARG A 158 12.59 -16.52 -0.78
N VAL A 159 13.37 -15.66 -0.11
CA VAL A 159 14.74 -15.30 -0.52
C VAL A 159 15.74 -16.34 0.00
N ARG A 160 16.25 -17.17 -0.89
CA ARG A 160 17.12 -18.30 -0.58
C ARG A 160 18.56 -17.87 -0.32
N GLU A 161 19.04 -16.88 -1.04
CA GLU A 161 20.46 -16.50 -1.02
C GLU A 161 20.60 -14.99 -1.27
N GLY A 162 21.45 -14.35 -0.47
CA GLY A 162 21.87 -12.96 -0.67
C GLY A 162 20.76 -11.91 -0.47
N THR A 163 20.88 -10.83 -1.23
CA THR A 163 19.93 -9.71 -1.23
C THR A 163 19.29 -9.55 -2.60
N VAL A 164 17.98 -9.40 -2.64
CA VAL A 164 17.21 -9.36 -3.89
C VAL A 164 16.39 -8.08 -3.96
N ASP A 165 16.36 -7.44 -5.12
CA ASP A 165 15.45 -6.33 -5.40
C ASP A 165 14.03 -6.87 -5.67
N LEU A 166 13.10 -6.51 -4.78
CA LEU A 166 11.67 -6.84 -4.85
C LEU A 166 10.84 -5.68 -5.40
N GLY A 167 11.48 -4.59 -5.82
CA GLY A 167 10.83 -3.36 -6.29
C GLY A 167 10.25 -3.46 -7.70
N ASN A 168 10.50 -4.53 -8.45
CA ASN A 168 9.91 -4.76 -9.78
C ASN A 168 9.93 -6.23 -10.19
N LEU A 169 9.05 -6.62 -11.14
CA LEU A 169 8.94 -8.01 -11.60
C LEU A 169 10.18 -8.54 -12.33
N PHE A 170 10.88 -7.70 -13.08
CA PHE A 170 12.04 -8.14 -13.86
C PHE A 170 13.21 -8.53 -12.95
N ALA A 171 13.45 -7.75 -11.89
CA ALA A 171 14.43 -8.07 -10.86
C ALA A 171 14.07 -9.36 -10.11
N ILE A 172 12.79 -9.55 -9.78
CA ILE A 172 12.29 -10.79 -9.17
C ILE A 172 12.50 -11.99 -10.11
N GLY A 173 12.25 -11.82 -11.41
CA GLY A 173 12.50 -12.85 -12.43
C GLY A 173 13.97 -13.22 -12.56
N ALA A 174 14.86 -12.22 -12.66
CA ALA A 174 16.30 -12.43 -12.71
C ALA A 174 16.82 -13.17 -11.45
N ALA A 175 16.33 -12.78 -10.27
CA ALA A 175 16.65 -13.47 -9.03
C ALA A 175 16.13 -14.92 -9.00
N ALA A 176 14.98 -15.19 -9.62
CA ALA A 176 14.43 -16.55 -9.72
C ALA A 176 15.28 -17.42 -10.65
N GLN A 177 15.75 -16.89 -11.79
CA GLN A 177 16.69 -17.58 -12.69
C GLN A 177 18.01 -17.91 -11.98
N ALA A 178 18.50 -16.97 -11.16
CA ALA A 178 19.71 -17.15 -10.36
C ALA A 178 19.52 -18.07 -9.14
N ASN A 179 18.33 -18.69 -8.95
CA ASN A 179 17.96 -19.49 -7.78
C ASN A 179 18.02 -18.75 -6.43
N GLN A 180 18.10 -17.41 -6.45
CA GLN A 180 18.13 -16.56 -5.25
C GLN A 180 16.76 -16.42 -4.61
N VAL A 181 15.68 -16.61 -5.38
CA VAL A 181 14.32 -16.64 -4.87
C VAL A 181 13.55 -17.88 -5.32
N SER A 182 12.56 -18.25 -4.53
CA SER A 182 11.50 -19.18 -4.94
C SER A 182 10.15 -18.70 -4.48
N GLY A 183 9.10 -19.05 -5.19
CA GLY A 183 7.78 -18.56 -4.86
C GLY A 183 6.74 -18.87 -5.90
N THR A 184 5.56 -18.29 -5.72
CA THR A 184 4.44 -18.38 -6.66
C THR A 184 3.99 -17.00 -7.09
N LEU A 185 3.47 -16.90 -8.31
CA LEU A 185 2.84 -15.70 -8.86
C LEU A 185 1.37 -16.01 -9.14
N VAL A 186 0.49 -15.11 -8.70
CA VAL A 186 -0.95 -15.15 -8.95
C VAL A 186 -1.36 -13.85 -9.60
N VAL A 187 -2.27 -13.92 -10.57
CA VAL A 187 -2.94 -12.76 -11.17
C VAL A 187 -4.40 -12.78 -10.78
N GLN A 188 -4.90 -11.65 -10.31
CA GLN A 188 -6.28 -11.46 -9.88
C GLN A 188 -6.87 -10.22 -10.56
N THR A 189 -8.12 -10.32 -11.03
CA THR A 189 -8.89 -9.17 -11.49
C THR A 189 -9.51 -8.42 -10.29
N LEU A 190 -9.44 -7.10 -10.31
CA LEU A 190 -10.04 -6.21 -9.33
C LEU A 190 -11.27 -5.56 -9.94
N GLY A 191 -12.46 -6.09 -9.68
CA GLY A 191 -13.70 -5.48 -10.17
C GLY A 191 -13.89 -5.54 -11.70
N ILE A 192 -13.19 -6.45 -12.38
CA ILE A 192 -13.35 -6.72 -13.83
C ILE A 192 -13.85 -8.16 -13.98
N THR A 193 -14.87 -8.37 -14.80
CA THR A 193 -15.34 -9.70 -15.20
C THR A 193 -15.90 -9.66 -16.62
N GLY A 194 -16.12 -10.83 -17.25
CA GLY A 194 -16.61 -10.95 -18.62
C GLY A 194 -16.05 -12.20 -19.30
N GLU A 195 -16.75 -12.71 -20.31
CA GLU A 195 -16.36 -13.92 -21.04
C GLU A 195 -14.97 -13.77 -21.67
N GLY A 196 -14.70 -12.61 -22.29
CA GLY A 196 -13.39 -12.26 -22.84
C GLY A 196 -12.28 -12.05 -21.81
N ILE A 197 -12.60 -11.96 -20.51
CA ILE A 197 -11.63 -11.69 -19.43
C ILE A 197 -11.20 -13.00 -18.77
N SER A 198 -12.14 -13.89 -18.46
CA SER A 198 -11.85 -15.11 -17.69
C SER A 198 -10.80 -16.01 -18.34
N GLY A 199 -10.81 -16.12 -19.67
CA GLY A 199 -9.82 -16.91 -20.43
C GLY A 199 -8.42 -16.29 -20.50
N LEU A 200 -8.26 -15.02 -20.12
CA LEU A 200 -6.98 -14.31 -20.13
C LEU A 200 -6.25 -14.37 -18.79
N ILE A 201 -6.91 -14.82 -17.73
CA ILE A 201 -6.30 -14.90 -16.40
C ILE A 201 -5.36 -16.12 -16.36
N PRO A 202 -4.05 -15.94 -16.18
CA PRO A 202 -3.12 -17.06 -16.16
C PRO A 202 -3.33 -17.91 -14.91
N VAL A 203 -3.11 -19.22 -15.05
CA VAL A 203 -3.10 -20.14 -13.91
C VAL A 203 -1.94 -19.78 -12.98
N PRO A 204 -2.14 -19.80 -11.64
CA PRO A 204 -1.06 -19.65 -10.68
C PRO A 204 0.13 -20.57 -10.97
N GLY A 205 1.33 -20.00 -10.95
CA GLY A 205 2.55 -20.71 -11.30
C GLY A 205 3.70 -20.38 -10.37
N ARG A 206 4.78 -21.17 -10.46
CA ARG A 206 6.05 -20.84 -9.82
C ARG A 206 6.63 -19.58 -10.45
N ILE A 207 7.30 -18.75 -9.66
CA ILE A 207 8.01 -17.58 -10.20
C ILE A 207 9.17 -18.05 -11.08
N ASP A 208 9.06 -17.76 -12.37
CA ASP A 208 10.09 -17.86 -13.40
C ASP A 208 9.76 -16.91 -14.56
N ASP A 209 10.64 -16.84 -15.55
CA ASP A 209 10.49 -15.93 -16.70
C ASP A 209 9.18 -16.17 -17.46
N SER A 210 8.81 -17.44 -17.64
CA SER A 210 7.61 -17.79 -18.39
C SER A 210 6.35 -17.29 -17.67
N THR A 211 6.28 -17.47 -16.35
CA THR A 211 5.14 -17.05 -15.54
C THR A 211 5.06 -15.52 -15.46
N ILE A 212 6.20 -14.83 -15.38
CA ILE A 212 6.24 -13.35 -15.41
C ILE A 212 5.81 -12.81 -16.79
N GLN A 213 6.31 -13.39 -17.88
CA GLN A 213 5.93 -12.99 -19.23
C GLN A 213 4.43 -13.22 -19.46
N ASN A 214 3.89 -14.37 -19.06
CA ASN A 214 2.46 -14.67 -19.15
C ASN A 214 1.62 -13.66 -18.36
N ALA A 215 2.08 -13.24 -17.18
CA ALA A 215 1.39 -12.24 -16.39
C ALA A 215 1.40 -10.85 -17.05
N ILE A 216 2.52 -10.44 -17.66
CA ILE A 216 2.63 -9.17 -18.40
C ILE A 216 1.73 -9.18 -19.64
N VAL A 217 1.70 -10.28 -20.39
CA VAL A 217 0.82 -10.43 -21.55
C VAL A 217 -0.65 -10.37 -21.12
N ALA A 218 -1.03 -11.13 -20.10
CA ALA A 218 -2.38 -11.09 -19.55
C ALA A 218 -2.79 -9.70 -19.09
N LEU A 219 -1.89 -8.96 -18.43
CA LEU A 219 -2.11 -7.58 -18.03
C LEU A 219 -2.43 -6.68 -19.23
N GLY A 220 -1.64 -6.77 -20.31
CA GLY A 220 -1.85 -6.00 -21.54
C GLY A 220 -3.17 -6.36 -22.23
N SER A 221 -3.48 -7.66 -22.34
CA SER A 221 -4.71 -8.14 -22.96
C SER A 221 -5.96 -7.74 -22.19
N ILE A 222 -5.97 -7.89 -20.85
CA ILE A 222 -7.11 -7.50 -20.02
C ILE A 222 -7.27 -5.98 -20.00
N LYS A 223 -6.17 -5.22 -19.97
CA LYS A 223 -6.20 -3.75 -20.08
C LYS A 223 -6.88 -3.30 -21.37
N ALA A 224 -6.60 -3.95 -22.50
CA ALA A 224 -7.23 -3.62 -23.78
C ALA A 224 -8.75 -3.86 -23.75
N LYS A 225 -9.19 -4.93 -23.07
CA LYS A 225 -10.61 -5.30 -22.96
C LYS A 225 -11.43 -4.42 -22.02
N LEU A 226 -10.81 -3.61 -21.16
CA LEU A 226 -11.53 -2.74 -20.20
C LEU A 226 -12.59 -1.84 -20.85
N TYR A 227 -12.40 -1.49 -22.13
CA TYR A 227 -13.25 -0.59 -22.89
C TYR A 227 -14.27 -1.31 -23.78
N GLU A 228 -14.29 -2.64 -23.79
CA GLU A 228 -15.23 -3.43 -24.59
C GLU A 228 -16.60 -3.54 -23.90
N ASP A 229 -17.66 -3.64 -24.70
CA ASP A 229 -19.04 -3.66 -24.21
C ASP A 229 -19.40 -4.95 -23.46
N ASP A 230 -18.72 -6.06 -23.77
CA ASP A 230 -18.90 -7.38 -23.15
C ASP A 230 -18.20 -7.50 -21.78
N THR A 231 -17.37 -6.51 -21.43
CA THR A 231 -16.71 -6.44 -20.14
C THR A 231 -17.65 -5.84 -19.09
N GLN A 232 -17.62 -6.37 -17.88
CA GLN A 232 -18.42 -5.86 -16.76
C GLN A 232 -17.49 -5.27 -15.71
N LEU A 233 -17.71 -3.99 -15.44
CA LEU A 233 -16.96 -3.23 -14.45
C LEU A 233 -17.77 -3.09 -13.16
N SER A 234 -17.17 -3.49 -12.05
CA SER A 234 -17.70 -3.36 -10.70
C SER A 234 -16.59 -2.84 -9.79
N PRO A 235 -16.36 -1.50 -9.75
CA PRO A 235 -15.31 -0.90 -8.93
C PRO A 235 -15.32 -1.40 -7.48
N ARG A 236 -14.13 -1.54 -6.91
CA ARG A 236 -13.88 -2.02 -5.55
C ARG A 236 -12.96 -1.07 -4.84
N ILE A 237 -12.98 -1.08 -3.51
CA ILE A 237 -11.87 -0.51 -2.74
C ILE A 237 -10.72 -1.50 -2.86
N VAL A 238 -9.60 -1.05 -3.42
CA VAL A 238 -8.46 -1.93 -3.73
C VAL A 238 -7.28 -1.69 -2.81
N ALA A 239 -7.19 -0.50 -2.23
CA ALA A 239 -6.09 -0.10 -1.37
C ALA A 239 -6.43 1.14 -0.56
N LEU A 240 -5.57 1.44 0.41
CA LEU A 240 -5.51 2.72 1.10
C LEU A 240 -4.08 3.26 1.08
N TYR A 241 -3.93 4.55 1.38
CA TYR A 241 -2.63 5.13 1.69
C TYR A 241 -2.53 5.34 3.20
N ASN A 242 -1.64 4.60 3.87
CA ASN A 242 -1.41 4.78 5.29
C ASN A 242 -0.66 6.09 5.55
N THR A 243 -1.38 7.09 6.06
CA THR A 243 -0.86 8.41 6.48
C THR A 243 -0.66 8.52 8.00
N ILE A 244 -1.33 7.66 8.76
CA ILE A 244 -1.34 7.70 10.24
C ILE A 244 -0.17 6.97 10.86
N GLY A 245 0.49 6.12 10.07
CA GLY A 245 1.49 5.23 10.61
C GLY A 245 0.85 4.13 11.46
N GLY A 246 1.54 3.71 12.52
CA GLY A 246 1.05 2.65 13.40
C GLY A 246 1.27 1.22 12.88
N GLY A 247 0.94 0.27 13.74
CA GLY A 247 1.08 -1.16 13.47
C GLY A 247 -0.16 -1.77 12.81
N GLU A 248 -0.12 -3.09 12.65
CA GLU A 248 -1.20 -3.89 12.07
C GLU A 248 -2.58 -3.60 12.70
N GLY A 249 -2.66 -3.47 14.03
CA GLY A 249 -3.92 -3.22 14.74
C GLY A 249 -4.61 -1.91 14.33
N THR A 250 -3.84 -0.86 14.07
CA THR A 250 -4.36 0.45 13.65
C THR A 250 -5.02 0.39 12.28
N ILE A 251 -4.34 -0.25 11.33
CA ILE A 251 -4.82 -0.40 9.95
C ILE A 251 -5.97 -1.39 9.87
N ASN A 252 -5.88 -2.52 10.59
CA ASN A 252 -6.96 -3.50 10.64
C ASN A 252 -8.23 -2.91 11.29
N GLY A 253 -8.07 -2.05 12.30
CA GLY A 253 -9.18 -1.30 12.88
C GLY A 253 -9.88 -0.40 11.86
N PHE A 254 -9.11 0.35 11.07
CA PHE A 254 -9.66 1.16 9.99
C PHE A 254 -10.38 0.31 8.92
N ILE A 255 -9.74 -0.77 8.46
CA ILE A 255 -10.33 -1.71 7.48
C ILE A 255 -11.64 -2.30 8.01
N SER A 256 -11.68 -2.68 9.28
CA SER A 256 -12.90 -3.22 9.92
C SER A 256 -14.05 -2.20 9.92
N ASN A 257 -13.74 -0.91 10.11
CA ASN A 257 -14.73 0.17 9.98
C ASN A 257 -15.20 0.35 8.54
N LEU A 258 -14.30 0.25 7.55
CA LEU A 258 -14.68 0.31 6.12
C LEU A 258 -15.64 -0.81 5.71
N VAL A 259 -15.45 -2.02 6.26
CA VAL A 259 -16.28 -3.19 5.94
C VAL A 259 -17.67 -3.08 6.57
N THR A 260 -17.75 -2.64 7.83
CA THR A 260 -19.00 -2.61 8.60
C THR A 260 -19.94 -1.48 8.18
N THR A 261 -19.40 -0.32 7.80
CA THR A 261 -20.21 0.84 7.37
C THR A 261 -19.66 1.35 6.05
N PRO A 262 -19.92 0.71 4.89
CA PRO A 262 -19.30 1.12 3.63
C PRO A 262 -19.81 2.52 3.23
N PRO A 263 -19.00 3.60 3.37
CA PRO A 263 -19.42 4.96 3.02
C PRO A 263 -19.37 5.23 1.52
N PHE A 264 -19.03 4.22 0.71
CA PHE A 264 -18.56 4.42 -0.65
C PHE A 264 -19.72 4.45 -1.64
N HIS A 265 -20.00 5.66 -2.14
CA HIS A 265 -20.87 5.88 -3.28
C HIS A 265 -20.03 6.32 -4.48
N LEU A 266 -19.96 5.46 -5.50
CA LEU A 266 -19.52 5.90 -6.81
C LEU A 266 -20.74 6.49 -7.51
N LEU A 267 -20.61 7.70 -8.07
CA LEU A 267 -21.68 8.41 -8.78
C LEU A 267 -21.30 8.52 -10.27
N PRO A 268 -21.60 7.51 -11.10
CA PRO A 268 -21.29 7.56 -12.53
C PRO A 268 -22.10 8.66 -13.23
N GLY A 269 -21.45 9.44 -14.08
CA GLY A 269 -22.15 10.37 -14.99
C GLY A 269 -22.73 11.64 -14.37
N LEU A 270 -22.39 11.99 -13.13
CA LEU A 270 -22.66 13.35 -12.65
C LEU A 270 -21.57 14.30 -13.19
N PRO A 271 -21.92 15.41 -13.86
CA PRO A 271 -20.96 16.49 -14.06
C PRO A 271 -20.48 16.94 -12.69
N MET A 272 -19.18 17.26 -12.55
CA MET A 272 -18.63 17.82 -11.32
C MET A 272 -19.52 19.00 -10.90
N GLN A 273 -20.35 18.81 -9.88
CA GLN A 273 -20.98 19.94 -9.22
C GLN A 273 -19.86 20.59 -8.41
N THR A 274 -19.33 21.68 -8.96
CA THR A 274 -18.62 22.67 -8.16
C THR A 274 -19.60 23.11 -7.07
N ASN A 275 -19.31 22.71 -5.83
CA ASN A 275 -20.02 23.21 -4.66
C ASN A 275 -20.10 24.74 -4.77
N GLN A 276 -21.32 25.27 -4.83
CA GLN A 276 -21.61 26.63 -4.40
C GLN A 276 -21.75 26.63 -2.88
#